data_AF-A0A7W0XF67-F1
#
_entry.id   AF-A0A7W0XF67-F1
#
_cell.length_a   1.000
_cell.length_b   1.000
_cell.length_c   1.000
_cell.angle_alpha   90.00
_cell.angle_beta   90.00
_cell.angle_gamma   90.00
#
_symmetry.space_group_name_H-M   'P 1'
#
loop_
_entity.id
_entity.type
_entity.pdbx_description
1 polymer ?
#
loop_
_entity_poly.entity_id
_entity_poly.type
_entity_poly.pdbx_seq_one_letter_code
_entity_poly.pdbx_strand_id
1 'polypeptide(L)'
;MKVLSVLSVLFMMMALPVVVPAQSSGQPESVKQAVLDYVEGVYEVSPTRIERSIHPDLAKRGFFIKKGETVYSPHTMTFPQLVELSKNYNKNGHVPKDAPKEVVMYDISDQTASAKLIAVWGIDYIHLAKYDGKWKIINVLWQSPPKPTK
;
A
#
# COMPACT_ATOMS: atom_id res chain seq x y z
N MET A 1 -27.50 -22.66 74.58
CA MET A 1 -27.31 -23.28 73.24
C MET A 1 -27.02 -22.17 72.24
N LYS A 2 -26.02 -22.39 71.36
CA LYS A 2 -25.31 -21.38 70.55
C LYS A 2 -26.21 -20.76 69.47
N VAL A 3 -26.20 -19.44 69.35
CA VAL A 3 -26.78 -18.74 68.19
C VAL A 3 -25.63 -18.53 67.19
N LEU A 4 -25.62 -19.30 66.10
CA LEU A 4 -24.69 -19.07 64.99
C LEU A 4 -25.18 -17.85 64.19
N SER A 5 -24.42 -16.75 64.23
CA SER A 5 -24.58 -15.65 63.27
C SER A 5 -23.80 -16.01 62.01
N VAL A 6 -24.50 -16.31 60.92
CA VAL A 6 -23.91 -16.49 59.60
C VAL A 6 -23.79 -15.10 58.96
N LEU A 7 -22.57 -14.58 58.90
CA LEU A 7 -22.28 -13.31 58.23
C LEU A 7 -22.07 -13.59 56.73
N SER A 8 -23.11 -13.37 55.93
CA SER A 8 -23.02 -13.45 54.47
C SER A 8 -22.25 -12.24 53.94
N VAL A 9 -21.00 -12.44 53.53
CA VAL A 9 -20.20 -11.40 52.86
C VAL A 9 -20.58 -11.41 51.38
N LEU A 10 -21.36 -10.41 50.96
CA LEU A 10 -21.71 -10.17 49.56
C LEU A 10 -20.51 -9.56 48.83
N PHE A 11 -19.76 -10.37 48.09
CA PHE A 11 -18.62 -9.93 47.28
C PHE A 11 -19.13 -9.30 45.98
N MET A 12 -19.32 -7.98 45.97
CA MET A 12 -19.71 -7.23 44.78
C MET A 12 -18.48 -7.10 43.85
N MET A 13 -18.42 -7.94 42.81
CA MET A 13 -17.41 -7.82 41.74
C MET A 13 -17.64 -6.51 40.99
N MET A 14 -16.83 -5.49 41.28
CA MET A 14 -16.69 -4.33 40.41
C MET A 14 -16.05 -4.79 39.09
N ALA A 15 -16.83 -4.82 38.03
CA ALA A 15 -16.31 -4.96 36.67
C ALA A 15 -15.50 -3.70 36.33
N LEU A 16 -14.18 -3.81 36.30
CA LEU A 16 -13.32 -2.76 35.78
C LEU A 16 -13.58 -2.62 34.27
N PRO A 17 -13.87 -1.41 33.76
CA PRO A 17 -13.98 -1.22 32.33
C PRO A 17 -12.62 -1.51 31.70
N VAL A 18 -12.57 -2.54 30.87
CA VAL A 18 -11.41 -2.79 30.00
C VAL A 18 -11.39 -1.67 28.98
N VAL A 19 -10.50 -0.70 29.19
CA VAL A 19 -10.19 0.33 28.20
C VAL A 19 -9.39 -0.37 27.10
N VAL A 20 -10.08 -0.81 26.05
CA VAL A 20 -9.43 -1.27 24.83
C VAL A 20 -8.79 -0.03 24.20
N PRO A 21 -7.46 0.00 23.95
CA PRO A 21 -6.86 1.10 23.23
C PRO A 21 -7.54 1.22 21.87
N ALA A 22 -8.09 2.39 21.56
CA ALA A 22 -8.53 2.70 20.20
C ALA A 22 -7.30 2.63 19.29
N GLN A 23 -7.25 1.60 18.43
CA GLN A 23 -6.14 1.36 17.52
C GLN A 23 -6.23 2.33 16.34
N SER A 24 -5.81 3.58 16.52
CA SER A 24 -5.92 4.61 15.47
C SER A 24 -4.60 5.27 15.03
N SER A 25 -3.43 4.80 15.44
CA SER A 25 -2.14 5.45 15.06
C SER A 25 -1.22 4.64 14.12
N GLY A 26 -1.52 3.36 13.83
CA GLY A 26 -0.70 2.52 12.93
C GLY A 26 -1.22 2.40 11.49
N GLN A 27 -2.36 3.01 11.19
CA GLN A 27 -3.07 2.87 9.91
C GLN A 27 -2.38 3.60 8.73
N PRO A 28 -1.69 4.76 8.88
CA PRO A 28 -1.02 5.44 7.76
C PRO A 28 0.28 4.76 7.28
N GLU A 29 1.15 4.35 8.20
CA GLU A 29 2.49 3.87 7.84
C GLU A 29 2.46 2.52 7.13
N SER A 30 1.52 1.65 7.45
CA SER A 30 1.39 0.35 6.77
C SER A 30 0.88 0.48 5.33
N VAL A 31 -0.03 1.43 5.05
CA VAL A 31 -0.46 1.76 3.68
C VAL A 31 0.71 2.34 2.89
N LYS A 32 1.41 3.32 3.47
CA LYS A 32 2.60 3.93 2.86
C LYS A 32 3.68 2.88 2.58
N GLN A 33 3.93 1.96 3.50
CA GLN A 33 4.89 0.88 3.32
C GLN A 33 4.52 -0.04 2.15
N ALA A 34 3.24 -0.36 1.95
CA ALA A 34 2.81 -1.14 0.78
C ALA A 34 3.10 -0.40 -0.53
N VAL A 35 2.91 0.93 -0.58
CA VAL A 35 3.26 1.74 -1.76
C VAL A 35 4.78 1.82 -1.97
N LEU A 36 5.55 1.97 -0.88
CA LEU A 36 7.01 1.97 -0.94
C LEU A 36 7.55 0.62 -1.40
N ASP A 37 7.01 -0.48 -0.90
CA ASP A 37 7.37 -1.83 -1.34
C ASP A 37 7.12 -2.05 -2.82
N TYR A 38 6.05 -1.46 -3.36
CA TYR A 38 5.78 -1.51 -4.78
C TYR A 38 6.89 -0.80 -5.59
N VAL A 39 7.19 0.47 -5.29
CA VAL A 39 8.18 1.24 -6.06
C VAL A 39 9.61 0.74 -5.84
N GLU A 40 9.97 0.41 -4.60
CA GLU A 40 11.28 -0.14 -4.25
C GLU A 40 11.44 -1.56 -4.79
N GLY A 41 10.37 -2.36 -4.86
CA GLY A 41 10.41 -3.67 -5.51
C GLY A 41 10.84 -3.59 -6.97
N VAL A 42 10.40 -2.54 -7.68
CA VAL A 42 10.82 -2.30 -9.06
C VAL A 42 12.24 -1.73 -9.14
N TYR A 43 12.60 -0.77 -8.27
CA TYR A 43 13.92 -0.12 -8.29
C TYR A 43 15.05 -1.04 -7.81
N GLU A 44 14.81 -1.83 -6.77
CA GLU A 44 15.81 -2.69 -6.12
C GLU A 44 15.86 -4.10 -6.72
N VAL A 45 15.10 -4.34 -7.79
CA VAL A 45 15.01 -5.63 -8.47
C VAL A 45 14.52 -6.75 -7.53
N SER A 46 13.48 -6.45 -6.74
CA SER A 46 12.99 -7.30 -5.65
C SER A 46 11.55 -7.78 -5.89
N PRO A 47 11.36 -8.95 -6.53
CA PRO A 47 10.02 -9.49 -6.77
C PRO A 47 9.27 -9.85 -5.48
N THR A 48 9.97 -10.17 -4.40
CA THR A 48 9.34 -10.48 -3.11
C THR A 48 8.64 -9.25 -2.50
N ARG A 49 9.18 -8.04 -2.74
CA ARG A 49 8.50 -6.78 -2.37
C ARG A 49 7.22 -6.56 -3.20
N ILE A 50 7.21 -6.96 -4.47
CA ILE A 50 5.99 -6.93 -5.30
C ILE A 50 4.96 -7.93 -4.78
N GLU A 51 5.35 -9.18 -4.52
CA GLU A 51 4.46 -10.22 -4.02
C GLU A 51 3.82 -9.85 -2.68
N ARG A 52 4.54 -9.15 -1.79
CA ARG A 52 3.98 -8.72 -0.51
C ARG A 52 3.10 -7.47 -0.59
N SER A 53 3.29 -6.60 -1.57
CA SER A 53 2.56 -5.31 -1.68
C SER A 53 1.42 -5.30 -2.69
N ILE A 54 1.42 -6.21 -3.67
CA ILE A 54 0.44 -6.24 -4.76
C ILE A 54 -0.51 -7.43 -4.59
N HIS A 55 -1.79 -7.22 -4.86
CA HIS A 55 -2.78 -8.30 -4.93
C HIS A 55 -2.68 -9.03 -6.30
N PRO A 56 -2.86 -10.37 -6.36
CA PRO A 56 -2.82 -11.10 -7.64
C PRO A 56 -3.80 -10.59 -8.71
N ASP A 57 -4.96 -10.07 -8.29
CA ASP A 57 -5.98 -9.48 -9.17
C ASP A 57 -5.69 -8.02 -9.59
N LEU A 58 -4.42 -7.61 -9.61
CA LEU A 58 -4.01 -6.25 -9.97
C LEU A 58 -4.63 -5.79 -11.30
N ALA A 59 -5.33 -4.66 -11.26
CA ALA A 59 -5.69 -3.89 -12.44
C ALA A 59 -4.76 -2.67 -12.59
N LYS A 60 -3.64 -2.83 -13.31
CA LYS A 60 -2.75 -1.72 -13.68
C LYS A 60 -2.98 -1.32 -15.13
N ARG A 61 -3.33 -0.04 -15.34
CA ARG A 61 -3.58 0.54 -16.65
C ARG A 61 -3.12 2.00 -16.69
N GLY A 62 -2.75 2.49 -17.85
CA GLY A 62 -2.22 3.83 -17.93
C GLY A 62 -1.83 4.24 -19.32
N PHE A 63 -1.10 5.35 -19.38
CA PHE A 63 -0.77 6.03 -20.62
C PHE A 63 0.71 6.42 -20.65
N PHE A 64 1.37 6.19 -21.78
CA PHE A 64 2.75 6.62 -21.96
C PHE A 64 2.99 7.12 -23.37
N ILE A 65 3.98 7.99 -23.54
CA ILE A 65 4.44 8.41 -24.86
C ILE A 65 5.58 7.48 -25.27
N LYS A 66 5.43 6.77 -26.39
CA LYS A 66 6.50 5.94 -26.94
C LYS A 66 7.65 6.82 -27.43
N LYS A 67 8.86 6.26 -27.43
CA LYS A 67 10.04 6.96 -27.95
C LYS A 67 9.81 7.37 -29.40
N GLY A 68 9.92 8.67 -29.69
CA GLY A 68 9.71 9.23 -31.02
C GLY A 68 8.26 9.62 -31.34
N GLU A 69 7.32 9.37 -30.44
CA GLU A 69 5.92 9.77 -30.60
C GLU A 69 5.60 11.02 -29.78
N THR A 70 4.44 11.64 -30.07
CA THR A 70 3.92 12.80 -29.33
C THR A 70 2.54 12.55 -28.75
N VAL A 71 1.95 11.38 -28.96
CA VAL A 71 0.61 11.01 -28.50
C VAL A 71 0.73 9.93 -27.44
N TYR A 72 -0.19 9.94 -26.47
CA TYR A 72 -0.26 8.91 -25.45
C TYR A 72 -0.79 7.59 -26.04
N SER A 73 -0.08 6.51 -25.75
CA SER A 73 -0.50 5.13 -26.00
C SER A 73 -1.01 4.51 -24.69
N PRO A 74 -2.15 3.79 -24.71
CA PRO A 74 -2.61 3.03 -23.55
C PRO A 74 -1.71 1.81 -23.29
N HIS A 75 -1.60 1.42 -22.03
CA HIS A 75 -0.87 0.23 -21.61
C HIS A 75 -1.52 -0.41 -20.38
N THR A 76 -1.61 -1.73 -20.38
CA THR A 76 -2.10 -2.53 -19.25
C THR A 76 -1.03 -3.50 -18.79
N MET A 77 -0.99 -3.78 -17.49
CA MET A 77 -0.03 -4.68 -16.88
C MET A 77 -0.72 -5.57 -15.84
N THR A 78 -0.51 -6.87 -15.92
CA THR A 78 -1.01 -7.86 -14.95
C THR A 78 -0.02 -8.06 -13.80
N PHE A 79 -0.45 -8.72 -12.73
CA PHE A 79 0.44 -9.07 -11.61
C PHE A 79 1.68 -9.88 -12.06
N PRO A 80 1.57 -10.98 -12.85
CA PRO A 80 2.75 -11.71 -13.32
C PRO A 80 3.71 -10.85 -14.15
N GLN A 81 3.17 -9.95 -15.00
CA GLN A 81 3.99 -9.02 -15.78
C GLN A 81 4.72 -8.02 -14.88
N LEU A 82 4.08 -7.55 -13.81
CA LEU A 82 4.72 -6.66 -12.84
C LEU A 82 5.80 -7.38 -12.03
N VAL A 83 5.57 -8.62 -11.62
CA VAL A 83 6.60 -9.45 -10.98
C VAL A 83 7.78 -9.63 -11.93
N GLU A 84 7.55 -9.92 -13.20
CA GLU A 84 8.63 -10.03 -14.19
C GLU A 84 9.34 -8.69 -14.43
N LEU A 85 8.61 -7.58 -14.46
CA LEU A 85 9.19 -6.23 -14.54
C LEU A 85 10.13 -5.99 -13.36
N SER A 86 9.72 -6.30 -12.12
CA SER A 86 10.57 -6.13 -10.94
C SER A 86 11.81 -7.02 -10.92
N LYS A 87 11.89 -8.08 -11.73
CA LYS A 87 13.13 -8.85 -11.87
C LYS A 87 14.11 -8.22 -12.84
N ASN A 88 13.67 -7.30 -13.69
CA ASN A 88 14.45 -6.87 -14.84
C ASN A 88 14.66 -5.36 -14.94
N TYR A 89 13.71 -4.56 -14.42
CA TYR A 89 13.65 -3.12 -14.63
C TYR A 89 15.02 -2.47 -14.40
N ASN A 90 15.57 -2.56 -13.20
CA ASN A 90 16.83 -1.90 -12.87
C ASN A 90 18.07 -2.82 -12.90
N LYS A 91 18.06 -3.94 -13.64
CA LYS A 91 19.20 -4.89 -13.66
C LYS A 91 20.51 -4.26 -14.12
N ASN A 92 20.44 -3.26 -14.99
CA ASN A 92 21.59 -2.51 -15.50
C ASN A 92 21.92 -1.26 -14.68
N GLY A 93 21.23 -1.01 -13.57
CA GLY A 93 21.47 0.15 -12.71
C GLY A 93 21.10 1.50 -13.33
N HIS A 94 20.16 1.53 -14.29
CA HIS A 94 19.77 2.77 -14.95
C HIS A 94 18.91 3.71 -14.09
N VAL A 95 18.28 3.20 -13.01
CA VAL A 95 17.51 4.02 -12.08
C VAL A 95 18.48 4.74 -11.13
N PRO A 96 18.44 6.09 -11.06
CA PRO A 96 19.27 6.87 -10.16
C PRO A 96 19.04 6.52 -8.69
N LYS A 97 20.07 6.68 -7.84
CA LYS A 97 19.96 6.42 -6.39
C LYS A 97 18.98 7.37 -5.68
N ASP A 98 18.83 8.57 -6.21
CA ASP A 98 17.93 9.63 -5.79
C ASP A 98 16.63 9.65 -6.60
N ALA A 99 16.32 8.55 -7.33
CA ALA A 99 15.08 8.45 -8.09
C ALA A 99 13.86 8.72 -7.20
N PRO A 100 12.86 9.44 -7.72
CA PRO A 100 11.69 9.81 -6.93
C PRO A 100 10.92 8.56 -6.49
N LYS A 101 10.41 8.60 -5.26
CA LYS A 101 9.50 7.62 -4.66
C LYS A 101 8.55 8.30 -3.68
N GLU A 102 8.09 9.49 -4.04
CA GLU A 102 7.24 10.31 -3.19
C GLU A 102 5.85 9.70 -3.12
N VAL A 103 5.33 9.56 -1.90
CA VAL A 103 4.02 8.97 -1.64
C VAL A 103 3.14 10.03 -0.96
N VAL A 104 2.01 10.33 -1.59
CA VAL A 104 0.98 11.23 -1.06
C VAL A 104 -0.25 10.39 -0.71
N MET A 105 -0.63 10.37 0.56
CA MET A 105 -1.86 9.73 1.02
C MET A 105 -3.06 10.64 0.73
N TYR A 106 -4.15 10.07 0.22
CA TYR A 106 -5.39 10.81 -0.01
C TYR A 106 -6.47 10.47 1.01
N ASP A 107 -6.79 9.18 1.16
CA ASP A 107 -7.78 8.72 2.12
C ASP A 107 -7.43 7.32 2.64
N ILE A 108 -7.75 7.06 3.91
CA ILE A 108 -7.54 5.77 4.55
C ILE A 108 -8.77 5.47 5.42
N SER A 109 -9.43 4.37 5.09
CA SER A 109 -10.53 3.77 5.85
C SER A 109 -10.08 2.41 6.41
N ASP A 110 -10.96 1.69 7.12
CA ASP A 110 -10.60 0.43 7.77
C ASP A 110 -10.09 -0.66 6.81
N GLN A 111 -10.66 -0.72 5.60
CA GLN A 111 -10.40 -1.78 4.61
C GLN A 111 -9.91 -1.25 3.26
N THR A 112 -9.96 0.06 3.02
CA THR A 112 -9.60 0.69 1.75
C THR A 112 -8.73 1.91 1.96
N ALA A 113 -7.83 2.18 1.02
CA ALA A 113 -7.05 3.40 1.01
C ALA A 113 -6.77 3.86 -0.42
N SER A 114 -6.49 5.15 -0.57
CA SER A 114 -6.07 5.75 -1.85
C SER A 114 -4.83 6.61 -1.67
N ALA A 115 -3.95 6.55 -2.67
CA ALA A 115 -2.66 7.24 -2.65
C ALA A 115 -2.24 7.67 -4.04
N LYS A 116 -1.31 8.61 -4.11
CA LYS A 116 -0.53 8.93 -5.30
C LYS A 116 0.94 8.59 -5.04
N LEU A 117 1.58 7.99 -6.04
CA LEU A 117 3.01 7.75 -6.09
C LEU A 117 3.61 8.57 -7.24
N ILE A 118 4.73 9.25 -6.96
CA ILE A 118 5.59 9.86 -7.98
C ILE A 118 6.88 9.05 -8.05
N ALA A 119 7.12 8.45 -9.21
CA ALA A 119 8.23 7.57 -9.50
C ALA A 119 8.96 8.02 -10.78
N VAL A 120 10.10 7.40 -11.09
CA VAL A 120 10.95 7.75 -12.24
C VAL A 120 10.20 7.56 -13.55
N TRP A 121 9.25 6.63 -13.58
CA TRP A 121 8.39 6.38 -14.72
C TRP A 121 7.18 7.30 -14.81
N GLY A 122 6.91 8.15 -13.81
CA GLY A 122 5.79 9.09 -13.81
C GLY A 122 4.92 9.03 -12.56
N ILE A 123 3.61 9.13 -12.74
CA ILE A 123 2.62 9.25 -11.66
C ILE A 123 1.69 8.05 -11.66
N ASP A 124 1.48 7.46 -10.49
CA ASP A 124 0.54 6.38 -10.24
C ASP A 124 -0.53 6.86 -9.25
N TYR A 125 -1.81 6.72 -9.61
CA TYR A 125 -2.95 6.77 -8.69
C TYR A 125 -3.29 5.36 -8.26
N ILE A 126 -3.24 5.13 -6.96
CA ILE A 126 -3.22 3.80 -6.36
C ILE A 126 -4.44 3.63 -5.46
N HIS A 127 -5.11 2.49 -5.60
CA HIS A 127 -6.09 2.03 -4.61
C HIS A 127 -5.60 0.76 -3.94
N LEU A 128 -5.68 0.75 -2.62
CA LEU A 128 -5.31 -0.37 -1.77
C LEU A 128 -6.54 -0.92 -1.06
N ALA A 129 -6.52 -2.22 -0.80
CA ALA A 129 -7.45 -2.90 0.07
C ALA A 129 -6.70 -3.80 1.05
N LYS A 130 -7.30 -4.05 2.20
CA LYS A 130 -6.70 -4.83 3.28
C LYS A 130 -7.23 -6.27 3.24
N TYR A 131 -6.31 -7.22 3.08
CA TYR A 131 -6.57 -8.66 3.01
C TYR A 131 -5.79 -9.35 4.12
N ASP A 132 -6.46 -10.12 4.97
CA ASP A 132 -5.84 -10.86 6.09
C ASP A 132 -4.94 -9.96 6.96
N GLY A 133 -5.41 -8.73 7.22
CA GLY A 133 -4.69 -7.72 7.99
C GLY A 133 -3.56 -7.01 7.24
N LYS A 134 -3.30 -7.32 5.97
CA LYS A 134 -2.22 -6.76 5.14
C LYS A 134 -2.76 -5.86 4.05
N TRP A 135 -2.19 -4.67 3.91
CA TRP A 135 -2.51 -3.77 2.80
C TRP A 135 -1.91 -4.27 1.49
N LYS A 136 -2.73 -4.30 0.44
CA LYS A 136 -2.36 -4.71 -0.91
C LYS A 136 -2.88 -3.69 -1.91
N ILE A 137 -2.04 -3.35 -2.89
CA ILE A 137 -2.45 -2.57 -4.05
C ILE A 137 -3.26 -3.48 -4.98
N ILE A 138 -4.47 -3.04 -5.30
CA ILE A 138 -5.39 -3.76 -6.20
C ILE A 138 -5.61 -3.01 -7.52
N ASN A 139 -5.50 -1.68 -7.53
CA ASN A 139 -5.65 -0.87 -8.73
C ASN A 139 -4.51 0.15 -8.86
N VAL A 140 -4.03 0.34 -10.08
CA VAL A 140 -3.07 1.39 -10.42
C VAL A 140 -3.46 2.04 -11.74
N LEU A 141 -3.81 3.32 -11.69
CA LEU A 141 -3.94 4.16 -12.89
C LEU A 141 -2.68 5.02 -13.02
N TRP A 142 -1.90 4.83 -14.09
CA TRP A 142 -0.61 5.49 -14.23
C TRP A 142 -0.49 6.35 -15.48
N GLN A 143 0.42 7.33 -15.47
CA GLN A 143 0.92 7.96 -16.68
C GLN A 143 2.42 8.23 -16.64
N SER A 144 3.08 8.21 -17.80
CA SER A 144 4.42 8.79 -17.94
C SER A 144 4.42 10.28 -17.59
N PRO A 145 5.57 10.90 -17.26
CA PRO A 145 5.63 12.33 -16.99
C PRO A 145 4.89 13.13 -18.08
N PRO A 146 4.18 14.21 -17.68
CA PRO A 146 3.45 15.03 -18.65
C PRO A 146 4.42 15.59 -19.68
N LYS A 147 3.88 15.91 -20.87
CA LYS A 147 4.64 16.67 -21.86
C LYS A 147 5.19 17.93 -21.19
N PRO A 148 6.44 18.33 -21.47
CA PRO A 148 6.89 19.67 -21.11
C PRO A 148 5.86 20.68 -21.63
N THR A 149 5.32 21.51 -20.75
CA THR A 149 4.57 22.69 -21.17
C THR A 149 5.49 23.52 -22.05
N LYS A 150 5.05 23.79 -23.29
CA LYS A 150 5.75 24.71 -24.19
C LYS A 150 5.74 26.12 -23.61
#